data_AF-A0A3D5P6B6-F1
#
_entry.id   AF-A0A3D5P6B6-F1
#
_cell.length_a   1.000
_cell.length_b   1.000
_cell.length_c   1.000
_cell.angle_alpha   90.00
_cell.angle_beta   90.00
_cell.angle_gamma   90.00
#
_symmetry.space_group_name_H-M   'P 1'
#
loop_
_entity.id
_entity.type
_entity.pdbx_description
1 polymer ?
#
loop_
_entity_poly.entity_id
_entity_poly.type
_entity_poly.pdbx_seq_one_letter_code
_entity_poly.pdbx_strand_id
1 'polypeptide(L)'
;MTIVELAGAMEAQRERLLPCVHCGFCLPACPTYNRLGDENDSPRGRLHLMQAVVEGRLDPESDAFQVHIDRCLGCRACEPVCPSGVEYGTLLELARETASAARAPDALTRGLLTVMASRMLREILFLGGRMLRVTGFASAMVGVLGRIGFAGRLRFALAMLSATRPSVRLGQRVMADGMESQDTEIKDAHAPRVGVGSVGILRGCVQEGLYGRVNDATARTLDVNGYEVRTVTRQDCCGALHAHGGALTAARNLATRNIKAFERAGVDWVVVSAAGCGATMKEYGVLFEGDPMEERARAFSAKVRDVSELLAETGPRSGASVDCTLAYDHPCHLMHAQGISSEPLKVLQAVPGADVRVIAKADECCGGAGIYGMTHPDLGSRIGGDKIAAVRDAGADLVCTPNPGCMMQIGAGFCMEGDAQEAVHPVEVLDESYQRAGYYR
;
A
#
# COMPACT_ATOMS: atom_id res chain seq x y z
N MET A 1 12.87 17.91 24.40
CA MET A 1 12.00 17.06 25.22
C MET A 1 12.89 16.33 26.22
N THR A 2 12.54 16.34 27.50
CA THR A 2 13.22 15.53 28.52
C THR A 2 12.78 14.06 28.40
N ILE A 3 13.57 13.11 28.94
CA ILE A 3 13.21 11.66 29.00
C ILE A 3 11.81 11.47 29.60
N VAL A 4 11.43 12.30 30.57
CA VAL A 4 10.10 12.31 31.22
C VAL A 4 8.97 12.70 30.26
N GLU A 5 9.21 13.64 29.34
CA GLU A 5 8.22 14.05 28.34
C GLU A 5 8.05 13.01 27.21
N LEU A 6 9.12 12.30 26.85
CA LEU A 6 9.10 11.20 25.86
C LEU A 6 8.40 9.96 26.41
N ALA A 7 8.67 9.60 27.67
CA ALA A 7 7.94 8.55 28.37
C ALA A 7 6.45 8.89 28.49
N GLY A 8 6.09 10.18 28.65
CA GLY A 8 4.70 10.63 28.74
C GLY A 8 3.83 10.32 27.53
N ALA A 9 4.38 10.38 26.31
CA ALA A 9 3.63 10.07 25.09
C ALA A 9 3.30 8.57 24.95
N MET A 10 4.24 7.69 25.33
CA MET A 10 3.98 6.25 25.36
C MET A 10 3.19 5.81 26.60
N GLU A 11 3.36 6.50 27.74
CA GLU A 11 2.59 6.29 28.97
C GLU A 11 1.09 6.52 28.74
N ALA A 12 0.73 7.55 27.96
CA ALA A 12 -0.64 7.80 27.54
C ALA A 12 -1.28 6.61 26.78
N GLN A 13 -0.47 5.63 26.36
CA GLN A 13 -0.87 4.46 25.60
C GLN A 13 -0.69 3.16 26.40
N ARG A 14 -0.45 3.26 27.71
CA ARG A 14 -0.32 2.10 28.60
C ARG A 14 -1.50 1.13 28.45
N GLU A 15 -2.72 1.64 28.32
CA GLU A 15 -3.92 0.81 28.13
C GLU A 15 -3.89 -0.03 26.85
N ARG A 16 -3.25 0.44 25.76
CA ARG A 16 -3.07 -0.33 24.53
C ARG A 16 -1.98 -1.39 24.64
N LEU A 17 -1.01 -1.22 25.56
CA LEU A 17 0.08 -2.17 25.79
C LEU A 17 -0.32 -3.33 26.73
N LEU A 18 -1.14 -3.05 27.75
CA LEU A 18 -1.55 -4.01 28.79
C LEU A 18 -2.18 -5.34 28.28
N PRO A 19 -2.94 -5.39 27.16
CA PRO A 19 -3.54 -6.63 26.70
C PRO A 19 -2.53 -7.71 26.30
N CYS A 20 -1.26 -7.34 26.02
CA CYS A 20 -0.24 -8.31 25.65
C CYS A 20 0.14 -9.22 26.83
N VAL A 21 -0.22 -10.51 26.74
CA VAL A 21 0.13 -11.54 27.74
C VAL A 21 1.37 -12.36 27.36
N HIS A 22 2.15 -11.92 26.37
CA HIS A 22 3.38 -12.58 25.89
C HIS A 22 3.22 -14.05 25.42
N CYS A 23 2.02 -14.48 25.04
CA CYS A 23 1.70 -15.87 24.66
C CYS A 23 2.46 -16.43 23.44
N GLY A 24 2.93 -15.58 22.51
CA GLY A 24 3.75 -16.02 21.36
C GLY A 24 3.01 -16.34 20.06
N PHE A 25 1.67 -16.23 19.99
CA PHE A 25 0.92 -16.46 18.74
C PHE A 25 1.34 -15.57 17.57
N CYS A 26 1.85 -14.38 17.88
CA CYS A 26 2.37 -13.44 16.89
C CYS A 26 3.73 -13.83 16.28
N LEU A 27 4.47 -14.81 16.85
CA LEU A 27 5.82 -15.17 16.41
C LEU A 27 5.82 -15.74 14.98
N PRO A 28 5.03 -16.79 14.65
CA PRO A 28 5.08 -17.40 13.32
C PRO A 28 4.57 -16.48 12.21
N ALA A 29 3.72 -15.51 12.55
CA ALA A 29 3.20 -14.51 11.61
C ALA A 29 4.19 -13.37 11.33
N CYS A 30 5.28 -13.24 12.11
CA CYS A 30 6.18 -12.10 12.00
C CYS A 30 7.32 -12.37 11.01
N PRO A 31 7.39 -11.65 9.87
CA PRO A 31 8.42 -11.90 8.87
C PRO A 31 9.83 -11.56 9.35
N THR A 32 10.01 -10.55 10.20
CA THR A 32 11.34 -10.17 10.70
C THR A 32 11.86 -11.18 11.72
N TYR A 33 11.01 -11.65 12.63
CA TYR A 33 11.35 -12.76 13.54
C TYR A 33 11.73 -14.02 12.77
N ASN A 34 10.91 -14.44 11.78
CA ASN A 34 11.17 -15.65 11.00
C ASN A 34 12.49 -15.60 10.22
N ARG A 35 12.97 -14.40 9.86
CA ARG A 35 14.25 -14.23 9.14
C ARG A 35 15.47 -14.03 10.03
N LEU A 36 15.29 -13.52 11.24
CA LEU A 36 16.39 -13.13 12.13
C LEU A 36 16.54 -14.08 13.32
N GLY A 37 15.48 -14.76 13.74
CA GLY A 37 15.45 -15.62 14.94
C GLY A 37 15.58 -14.85 16.26
N ASP A 38 15.65 -13.52 16.22
CA ASP A 38 15.74 -12.65 17.39
C ASP A 38 14.32 -12.28 17.87
N GLU A 39 13.97 -12.67 19.08
CA GLU A 39 12.65 -12.40 19.65
C GLU A 39 12.38 -10.89 19.82
N ASN A 40 13.40 -10.06 20.01
CA ASN A 40 13.23 -8.61 20.01
C ASN A 40 12.75 -8.10 18.65
N ASP A 41 13.02 -8.85 17.57
CA ASP A 41 12.49 -8.62 16.24
C ASP A 41 11.13 -9.29 15.99
N SER A 42 10.41 -9.69 17.03
CA SER A 42 9.01 -10.13 16.98
C SER A 42 8.03 -9.05 17.47
N PRO A 43 6.70 -9.21 17.27
CA PRO A 43 5.71 -8.25 17.75
C PRO A 43 5.67 -8.23 19.28
N ARG A 44 5.65 -9.40 19.95
CA ARG A 44 5.66 -9.45 21.42
C ARG A 44 6.97 -8.93 22.03
N GLY A 45 8.10 -9.15 21.37
CA GLY A 45 9.38 -8.61 21.82
C GLY A 45 9.40 -7.09 21.72
N ARG A 46 8.92 -6.53 20.61
CA ARG A 46 8.79 -5.07 20.48
C ARG A 46 7.81 -4.48 21.49
N LEU A 47 6.68 -5.14 21.77
CA LEU A 47 5.77 -4.72 22.85
C LEU A 47 6.46 -4.74 24.21
N HIS A 48 7.32 -5.73 24.48
CA HIS A 48 8.14 -5.76 25.70
C HIS A 48 9.08 -4.55 25.78
N LEU A 49 9.74 -4.20 24.67
CA LEU A 49 10.64 -3.05 24.60
C LEU A 49 9.87 -1.73 24.78
N MET A 50 8.71 -1.59 24.15
CA MET A 50 7.79 -0.46 24.34
C MET A 50 7.37 -0.32 25.81
N GLN A 51 6.96 -1.41 26.44
CA GLN A 51 6.60 -1.41 27.86
C GLN A 51 7.79 -1.07 28.77
N ALA A 52 8.99 -1.55 28.45
CA ALA A 52 10.19 -1.21 29.21
C ALA A 52 10.53 0.30 29.13
N VAL A 53 10.29 0.95 27.99
CA VAL A 53 10.41 2.41 27.86
C VAL A 53 9.36 3.13 28.71
N VAL A 54 8.10 2.68 28.64
CA VAL A 54 6.99 3.24 29.44
C VAL A 54 7.27 3.14 30.95
N GLU A 55 7.84 2.02 31.40
CA GLU A 55 8.17 1.80 32.81
C GLU A 55 9.49 2.45 33.25
N GLY A 56 10.18 3.18 32.36
CA GLY A 56 11.47 3.83 32.64
C GLY A 56 12.63 2.84 32.84
N ARG A 57 12.45 1.57 32.45
CA ARG A 57 13.46 0.51 32.52
C ARG A 57 14.39 0.48 31.30
N LEU A 58 13.98 1.11 30.20
CA LEU A 58 14.74 1.19 28.96
C LEU A 58 14.72 2.64 28.44
N ASP A 59 15.89 3.13 28.05
CA ASP A 59 15.99 4.45 27.43
C ASP A 59 15.52 4.36 25.96
N PRO A 60 14.61 5.25 25.47
CA PRO A 60 14.23 5.28 24.07
C PRO A 60 15.42 5.55 23.12
N GLU A 61 16.51 6.17 23.58
CA GLU A 61 17.75 6.33 22.80
C GLU A 61 18.57 5.05 22.70
N SER A 62 18.26 4.01 23.47
CA SER A 62 19.03 2.77 23.49
C SER A 62 18.99 2.03 22.14
N ASP A 63 20.09 1.36 21.79
CA ASP A 63 20.15 0.57 20.54
C ASP A 63 19.13 -0.57 20.54
N ALA A 64 18.83 -1.16 21.70
CA ALA A 64 17.80 -2.18 21.83
C ALA A 64 16.42 -1.66 21.41
N PHE A 65 16.03 -0.45 21.81
CA PHE A 65 14.77 0.13 21.36
C PHE A 65 14.84 0.56 19.89
N GLN A 66 15.85 1.35 19.53
CA GLN A 66 16.00 1.95 18.21
C GLN A 66 16.04 0.91 17.09
N VAL A 67 16.92 -0.07 17.20
CA VAL A 67 17.14 -1.07 16.14
C VAL A 67 15.91 -1.94 15.93
N HIS A 68 15.32 -2.44 17.01
CA HIS A 68 14.24 -3.41 16.90
C HIS A 68 12.93 -2.75 16.48
N ILE A 69 12.62 -1.53 16.94
CA ILE A 69 11.44 -0.78 16.48
C ILE A 69 11.57 -0.41 14.99
N ASP A 70 12.75 0.05 14.56
CA ASP A 70 13.00 0.45 13.18
C ASP A 70 12.86 -0.72 12.19
N ARG A 71 13.39 -1.90 12.54
CA ARG A 71 13.33 -3.12 11.71
C ARG A 71 11.93 -3.62 11.41
N CYS A 72 10.90 -3.23 12.16
CA CYS A 72 9.54 -3.70 11.91
C CYS A 72 9.02 -3.26 10.54
N LEU A 73 8.39 -4.14 9.76
CA LEU A 73 7.76 -3.73 8.50
C LEU A 73 6.44 -2.97 8.71
N GLY A 74 5.79 -3.09 9.88
CA GLY A 74 4.43 -2.56 10.07
C GLY A 74 3.37 -3.24 9.22
N CYS A 75 3.59 -4.49 8.81
CA CYS A 75 2.65 -5.27 7.98
C CYS A 75 1.38 -5.73 8.72
N ARG A 76 1.39 -5.66 10.06
CA ARG A 76 0.26 -5.98 10.95
C ARG A 76 -0.28 -7.42 10.86
N ALA A 77 0.47 -8.35 10.25
CA ALA A 77 0.14 -9.79 10.29
C ALA A 77 0.01 -10.36 11.71
N CYS A 78 0.57 -9.67 12.71
CA CYS A 78 0.47 -10.03 14.12
C CYS A 78 -0.88 -9.73 14.76
N GLU A 79 -1.70 -8.83 14.21
CA GLU A 79 -2.95 -8.40 14.84
C GLU A 79 -4.07 -9.44 14.67
N PRO A 80 -4.36 -9.98 13.48
CA PRO A 80 -5.43 -10.96 13.31
C PRO A 80 -5.19 -12.26 14.09
N VAL A 81 -3.92 -12.58 14.38
CA VAL A 81 -3.54 -13.78 15.15
C VAL A 81 -3.43 -13.52 16.66
N CYS A 82 -3.62 -12.27 17.11
CA CYS A 82 -3.50 -11.90 18.51
C CYS A 82 -4.81 -12.21 19.26
N PRO A 83 -4.82 -13.19 20.20
CA PRO A 83 -6.04 -13.48 20.97
C PRO A 83 -6.45 -12.34 21.91
N SER A 84 -5.51 -11.44 22.24
CA SER A 84 -5.75 -10.28 23.09
C SER A 84 -6.19 -9.03 22.32
N GLY A 85 -6.21 -9.06 20.98
CA GLY A 85 -6.61 -7.91 20.16
C GLY A 85 -5.71 -6.67 20.31
N VAL A 86 -4.40 -6.85 20.46
CA VAL A 86 -3.46 -5.71 20.59
C VAL A 86 -3.43 -4.89 19.29
N GLU A 87 -3.68 -3.58 19.40
CA GLU A 87 -3.59 -2.58 18.31
C GLU A 87 -2.13 -2.25 17.95
N TYR A 88 -1.40 -3.26 17.46
CA TYR A 88 0.04 -3.21 17.28
C TYR A 88 0.51 -2.11 16.31
N GLY A 89 -0.21 -1.84 15.23
CA GLY A 89 0.10 -0.81 14.24
C GLY A 89 0.19 0.57 14.86
N THR A 90 -0.82 0.95 15.64
CA THR A 90 -0.87 2.21 16.38
C THR A 90 0.29 2.33 17.36
N LEU A 91 0.56 1.27 18.12
CA LEU A 91 1.69 1.22 19.06
C LEU A 91 3.05 1.35 18.35
N LEU A 92 3.21 0.72 17.20
CA LEU A 92 4.44 0.82 16.40
C LEU A 92 4.69 2.25 15.92
N GLU A 93 3.67 2.94 15.42
CA GLU A 93 3.80 4.32 14.93
C GLU A 93 4.18 5.29 16.05
N LEU A 94 3.57 5.14 17.23
CA LEU A 94 3.90 5.91 18.44
C LEU A 94 5.30 5.58 18.98
N ALA A 95 5.68 4.31 18.97
CA ALA A 95 7.03 3.90 19.34
C ALA A 95 8.08 4.48 18.39
N ARG A 96 7.77 4.59 17.09
CA ARG A 96 8.64 5.24 16.09
C ARG A 96 8.72 6.75 16.25
N GLU A 97 7.63 7.41 16.61
CA GLU A 97 7.66 8.83 16.96
C GLU A 97 8.57 9.05 18.18
N THR A 98 8.39 8.24 19.22
CA THR A 98 9.22 8.27 20.43
C THR A 98 10.69 8.00 20.11
N ALA A 99 10.97 6.97 19.30
CA ALA A 99 12.32 6.64 18.86
C ALA A 99 12.95 7.79 18.06
N SER A 100 12.21 8.40 17.12
CA SER A 100 12.68 9.48 16.26
C SER A 100 12.91 10.79 17.02
N ALA A 101 12.11 11.05 18.05
CA ALA A 101 12.25 12.23 18.91
C ALA A 101 13.43 12.09 19.89
N ALA A 102 13.73 10.87 20.33
CA ALA A 102 14.90 10.55 21.14
C ALA A 102 16.20 10.55 20.30
N ARG A 103 16.18 9.88 19.15
CA ARG A 103 17.31 9.80 18.22
C ARG A 103 16.84 10.15 16.81
N ALA A 104 17.38 11.24 16.26
CA ALA A 104 17.00 11.67 14.92
C ALA A 104 17.25 10.56 13.87
N PRO A 105 16.30 10.30 12.96
CA PRO A 105 16.50 9.33 11.90
C PRO A 105 17.68 9.70 11.00
N ASP A 106 18.21 8.70 10.29
CA ASP A 106 19.32 8.91 9.36
C ASP A 106 18.95 9.90 8.24
N ALA A 107 19.97 10.42 7.55
CA ALA A 107 19.78 11.47 6.55
C ALA A 107 18.94 11.01 5.34
N LEU A 108 19.01 9.74 4.94
CA LEU A 108 18.21 9.20 3.85
C LEU A 108 16.73 9.17 4.24
N THR A 109 16.41 8.63 5.41
CA THR A 109 15.03 8.57 5.92
C THR A 109 14.44 9.98 6.06
N ARG A 110 15.15 10.92 6.69
CA ARG A 110 14.70 12.31 6.82
C ARG A 110 14.51 12.99 5.46
N GLY A 111 15.43 12.77 4.52
CA GLY A 111 15.35 13.30 3.17
C GLY A 111 14.11 12.79 2.43
N LEU A 112 13.87 11.48 2.45
CA LEU A 112 12.71 10.85 1.84
C LEU A 112 11.40 11.40 2.41
N LEU A 113 11.26 11.44 3.75
CA LEU A 113 10.06 11.97 4.39
C LEU A 113 9.83 13.46 4.08
N THR A 114 10.91 14.26 4.02
CA THR A 114 10.83 15.69 3.67
C THR A 114 10.36 15.90 2.23
N VAL A 115 10.95 15.16 1.28
CA VAL A 115 10.52 15.21 -0.13
C VAL A 115 9.07 14.76 -0.24
N MET A 116 8.68 13.67 0.45
CA MET A 116 7.32 13.15 0.42
C MET A 116 6.28 14.06 1.10
N ALA A 117 6.69 14.92 2.05
CA ALA A 117 5.82 15.92 2.65
C ALA A 117 5.59 17.14 1.74
N SER A 118 6.59 17.47 0.92
CA SER A 118 6.54 18.64 0.03
C SER A 118 5.94 18.30 -1.32
N ARG A 119 4.77 18.88 -1.63
CA ARG A 119 4.10 18.69 -2.93
C ARG A 119 5.01 19.05 -4.10
N MET A 120 5.69 20.20 -4.04
CA MET A 120 6.60 20.66 -5.10
C MET A 120 7.77 19.69 -5.33
N LEU A 121 8.45 19.26 -4.27
CA LEU A 121 9.60 18.37 -4.40
C LEU A 121 9.18 16.98 -4.92
N ARG A 122 8.03 16.47 -4.46
CA ARG A 122 7.43 15.24 -4.99
C ARG A 122 7.10 15.33 -6.47
N GLU A 123 6.47 16.43 -6.90
CA GLU A 123 6.11 16.62 -8.31
C GLU A 123 7.36 16.62 -9.20
N ILE A 124 8.44 17.29 -8.77
CA ILE A 124 9.74 17.28 -9.44
C ILE A 124 10.33 15.85 -9.47
N LEU A 125 10.35 15.15 -8.33
CA LEU A 125 10.88 13.79 -8.23
C LEU A 125 10.15 12.83 -9.18
N PHE A 126 8.82 12.81 -9.15
CA PHE A 126 8.04 11.90 -9.98
C PHE A 126 8.08 12.29 -11.45
N LEU A 127 8.17 13.58 -11.79
CA LEU A 127 8.41 14.01 -13.17
C LEU A 127 9.75 13.46 -13.69
N GLY A 128 10.84 13.65 -12.94
CA GLY A 128 12.15 13.10 -13.29
C GLY A 128 12.12 11.58 -13.39
N GLY A 129 11.49 10.90 -12.43
CA GLY A 129 11.31 9.45 -12.46
C GLY A 129 10.54 8.96 -13.70
N ARG A 130 9.46 9.63 -14.08
CA ARG A 130 8.71 9.30 -15.31
C ARG A 130 9.58 9.47 -16.55
N MET A 131 10.37 10.54 -16.64
CA MET A 131 11.29 10.75 -17.77
C MET A 131 12.33 9.62 -17.84
N LEU A 132 12.98 9.26 -16.73
CA LEU A 132 13.95 8.15 -16.69
C LEU A 132 13.32 6.78 -17.03
N ARG A 133 12.05 6.58 -16.67
CA ARG A 133 11.30 5.36 -16.98
C ARG A 133 10.96 5.24 -18.46
N VAL A 134 10.46 6.34 -19.05
CA VAL A 134 9.99 6.38 -20.45
C VAL A 134 11.13 6.31 -21.45
N THR A 135 12.30 6.92 -21.15
CA THR A 135 13.48 6.85 -22.03
C THR A 135 14.16 5.48 -22.03
N GLY A 136 13.70 4.53 -21.20
CA GLY A 136 14.35 3.22 -21.04
C GLY A 136 15.62 3.25 -20.18
N PHE A 137 16.10 4.44 -19.80
CA PHE A 137 17.34 4.61 -19.04
C PHE A 137 17.34 3.81 -17.74
N ALA A 138 16.24 3.85 -16.97
CA ALA A 138 16.15 3.12 -15.72
C ALA A 138 16.42 1.61 -15.90
N SER A 139 15.89 0.99 -16.96
CA SER A 139 16.05 -0.45 -17.18
C SER A 139 17.39 -0.82 -17.80
N ALA A 140 17.93 0.03 -18.68
CA ALA A 140 19.29 -0.13 -19.17
C ALA A 140 20.30 -0.13 -18.01
N MET A 141 20.15 0.81 -17.07
CA MET A 141 21.01 0.90 -15.90
C MET A 141 20.82 -0.26 -14.92
N VAL A 142 19.62 -0.82 -14.80
CA VAL A 142 19.42 -2.07 -14.03
C VAL A 142 20.25 -3.20 -14.62
N GLY A 143 20.41 -3.30 -15.94
CA GLY A 143 21.27 -4.32 -16.56
C GLY A 143 22.77 -4.13 -16.28
N VAL A 144 23.22 -2.88 -16.15
CA VAL A 144 24.65 -2.51 -16.08
C VAL A 144 25.17 -2.37 -14.65
N LEU A 145 24.36 -1.88 -13.72
CA LEU A 145 24.81 -1.59 -12.35
C LEU A 145 25.15 -2.88 -11.58
N GLY A 146 26.25 -2.80 -10.83
CA GLY A 146 26.70 -3.86 -9.92
C GLY A 146 25.69 -4.17 -8.81
N ARG A 147 25.80 -5.37 -8.23
CA ARG A 147 24.83 -5.90 -7.24
C ARG A 147 25.12 -5.52 -5.78
N ILE A 148 26.32 -4.99 -5.49
CA ILE A 148 26.81 -4.79 -4.11
C ILE A 148 26.98 -3.30 -3.80
N GLY A 149 26.82 -2.94 -2.53
CA GLY A 149 27.11 -1.60 -2.01
C GLY A 149 26.17 -0.53 -2.58
N PHE A 150 26.70 0.68 -2.80
CA PHE A 150 25.93 1.80 -3.33
C PHE A 150 25.34 1.50 -4.72
N ALA A 151 26.11 0.84 -5.60
CA ALA A 151 25.64 0.43 -6.92
C ALA A 151 24.43 -0.51 -6.84
N GLY A 152 24.45 -1.45 -5.89
CA GLY A 152 23.32 -2.35 -5.61
C GLY A 152 22.06 -1.60 -5.15
N ARG A 153 22.21 -0.61 -4.26
CA ARG A 153 21.09 0.24 -3.81
C ARG A 153 20.50 1.06 -4.94
N LEU A 154 21.35 1.66 -5.78
CA LEU A 154 20.89 2.42 -6.95
C LEU A 154 20.21 1.52 -7.98
N ARG A 155 20.77 0.32 -8.23
CA ARG A 155 20.16 -0.72 -9.08
C ARG A 155 18.76 -1.06 -8.59
N PHE A 156 18.58 -1.30 -7.29
CA PHE A 156 17.28 -1.60 -6.70
C PHE A 156 16.27 -0.45 -6.88
N ALA A 157 16.67 0.80 -6.61
CA ALA A 157 15.80 1.96 -6.79
C ALA A 157 15.36 2.13 -8.26
N LEU A 158 16.25 1.89 -9.22
CA LEU A 158 15.92 1.94 -10.66
C LEU A 158 15.05 0.75 -11.10
N ALA A 159 15.18 -0.41 -10.47
CA ALA A 159 14.32 -1.56 -10.68
C ALA A 159 12.89 -1.26 -10.17
N MET A 160 12.74 -0.71 -8.97
CA MET A 160 11.46 -0.22 -8.42
C MET A 160 10.79 0.78 -9.37
N LEU A 161 11.56 1.73 -9.92
CA LEU A 161 11.05 2.69 -10.90
C LEU A 161 10.64 2.02 -12.21
N SER A 162 11.46 1.10 -12.73
CA SER A 162 11.16 0.35 -13.97
C SER A 162 9.89 -0.49 -13.84
N ALA A 163 9.64 -1.07 -12.66
CA ALA A 163 8.45 -1.85 -12.34
C ALA A 163 7.14 -1.03 -12.35
N THR A 164 7.22 0.31 -12.37
CA THR A 164 6.03 1.18 -12.43
C THR A 164 5.46 1.36 -13.83
N ARG A 165 6.08 0.77 -14.86
CA ARG A 165 5.59 0.88 -16.24
C ARG A 165 4.17 0.30 -16.36
N PRO A 166 3.32 0.87 -17.25
CA PRO A 166 2.07 0.24 -17.64
C PRO A 166 2.33 -1.16 -18.19
N SER A 167 1.43 -2.10 -17.91
CA SER A 167 1.51 -3.44 -18.48
C SER A 167 1.24 -3.38 -19.98
N VAL A 168 2.16 -3.94 -20.76
CA VAL A 168 1.96 -4.07 -22.20
C VAL A 168 1.11 -5.31 -22.50
N ARG A 169 1.25 -6.36 -21.69
CA ARG A 169 0.55 -7.64 -21.86
C ARG A 169 -0.97 -7.52 -21.67
N LEU A 170 -1.41 -6.67 -20.73
CA LEU A 170 -2.85 -6.49 -20.47
C LEU A 170 -3.59 -5.92 -21.69
N GLY A 171 -2.96 -5.00 -22.45
CA GLY A 171 -3.56 -4.37 -23.64
C GLY A 171 -3.23 -5.02 -25.00
N GLN A 172 -2.28 -5.96 -25.07
CA GLN A 172 -1.75 -6.47 -26.36
C GLN A 172 -2.62 -7.50 -27.08
N ARG A 173 -3.59 -8.16 -26.42
CA ARG A 173 -4.36 -9.25 -27.05
C ARG A 173 -5.46 -8.79 -28.02
N VAL A 174 -5.70 -7.49 -28.18
CA VAL A 174 -6.69 -6.95 -29.13
C VAL A 174 -6.22 -7.04 -30.60
N MET A 175 -4.91 -7.23 -30.86
CA MET A 175 -4.37 -7.17 -32.23
C MET A 175 -4.18 -8.53 -32.92
N ALA A 176 -4.30 -9.65 -32.19
CA ALA A 176 -3.96 -10.98 -32.73
C ALA A 176 -5.15 -11.72 -33.37
N ASP A 177 -6.37 -11.45 -32.92
CA ASP A 177 -7.57 -11.99 -33.54
C ASP A 177 -8.26 -10.89 -34.35
N GLY A 178 -8.39 -11.16 -35.65
CA GLY A 178 -9.09 -10.28 -36.58
C GLY A 178 -10.47 -9.91 -36.02
N MET A 179 -10.82 -8.65 -36.19
CA MET A 179 -12.11 -8.07 -35.85
C MET A 179 -13.22 -8.71 -36.72
N GLU A 180 -13.61 -9.94 -36.41
CA GLU A 180 -14.96 -10.44 -36.71
C GLU A 180 -15.87 -9.93 -35.59
N SER A 181 -16.54 -8.82 -35.87
CA SER A 181 -17.65 -8.32 -35.08
C SER A 181 -18.74 -9.39 -35.06
N GLN A 182 -18.75 -10.24 -34.03
CA GLN A 182 -19.98 -10.89 -33.62
C GLN A 182 -20.87 -9.82 -32.99
N ASP A 183 -21.62 -9.14 -33.86
CA ASP A 183 -22.80 -8.33 -33.53
C ASP A 183 -23.86 -9.24 -32.89
N THR A 184 -23.61 -9.66 -31.66
CA THR A 184 -24.56 -10.42 -30.85
C THR A 184 -25.13 -9.46 -29.82
N GLU A 185 -26.24 -8.81 -30.18
CA GLU A 185 -27.23 -8.20 -29.28
C GLU A 185 -26.70 -7.51 -28.00
N ILE A 186 -25.70 -6.65 -28.12
CA ILE A 186 -25.26 -5.77 -27.03
C ILE A 186 -26.03 -4.45 -27.10
N LYS A 187 -27.33 -4.45 -26.77
CA LYS A 187 -28.07 -3.19 -26.60
C LYS A 187 -28.73 -3.04 -25.23
N ASP A 188 -29.04 -4.14 -24.56
CA ASP A 188 -29.69 -4.10 -23.23
C ASP A 188 -28.71 -4.30 -22.06
N ALA A 189 -27.51 -4.83 -22.31
CA ALA A 189 -26.50 -5.08 -21.27
C ALA A 189 -25.79 -3.80 -20.75
N HIS A 190 -25.91 -2.68 -21.46
CA HIS A 190 -25.21 -1.41 -21.18
C HIS A 190 -26.09 -0.33 -20.58
N ALA A 191 -27.33 -0.66 -20.17
CA ALA A 191 -28.18 0.30 -19.47
C ALA A 191 -27.42 0.89 -18.26
N PRO A 192 -27.32 2.22 -18.12
CA PRO A 192 -26.52 2.84 -17.08
C PRO A 192 -27.10 2.45 -15.71
N ARG A 193 -26.22 1.96 -14.82
CA ARG A 193 -26.56 1.85 -13.40
C ARG A 193 -26.47 3.27 -12.87
N VAL A 194 -27.56 3.81 -12.32
CA VAL A 194 -27.59 5.21 -11.86
C VAL A 194 -27.99 5.22 -10.39
N GLY A 195 -27.33 6.08 -9.61
CA GLY A 195 -27.79 6.45 -8.28
C GLY A 195 -27.30 5.57 -7.13
N VAL A 196 -26.13 4.94 -7.25
CA VAL A 196 -25.54 4.21 -6.10
C VAL A 196 -25.03 5.19 -5.04
N GLY A 197 -24.39 6.29 -5.46
CA GLY A 197 -23.87 7.34 -4.59
C GLY A 197 -22.73 8.12 -5.23
N SER A 198 -22.35 9.23 -4.61
CA SER A 198 -21.24 10.07 -5.05
C SER A 198 -19.92 9.66 -4.41
N VAL A 199 -18.85 9.62 -5.20
CA VAL A 199 -17.53 9.18 -4.76
C VAL A 199 -16.46 10.21 -5.10
N GLY A 200 -15.49 10.37 -4.20
CA GLY A 200 -14.28 11.13 -4.46
C GLY A 200 -13.07 10.22 -4.37
N ILE A 201 -12.19 10.25 -5.37
CA ILE A 201 -11.01 9.38 -5.40
C ILE A 201 -9.82 10.10 -4.77
N LEU A 202 -9.16 9.44 -3.83
CA LEU A 202 -7.82 9.82 -3.38
C LEU A 202 -6.82 9.51 -4.50
N ARG A 203 -6.22 10.55 -5.07
CA ARG A 203 -5.18 10.38 -6.10
C ARG A 203 -3.85 9.90 -5.53
N GLY A 204 -3.60 10.14 -4.24
CA GLY A 204 -2.38 9.73 -3.54
C GLY A 204 -1.12 10.43 -4.04
N CYS A 205 0.05 10.07 -3.48
CA CYS A 205 1.33 10.64 -3.90
C CYS A 205 2.04 9.75 -4.94
N VAL A 206 2.29 8.48 -4.59
CA VAL A 206 2.92 7.49 -5.49
C VAL A 206 1.96 7.09 -6.58
N GLN A 207 0.68 6.90 -6.24
CA GLN A 207 -0.36 6.53 -7.19
C GLN A 207 -0.47 7.59 -8.28
N GLU A 208 -0.66 8.87 -7.92
CA GLU A 208 -0.64 9.98 -8.87
C GLU A 208 0.68 10.10 -9.65
N GLY A 209 1.82 10.00 -8.95
CA GLY A 209 3.13 10.25 -9.54
C GLY A 209 3.56 9.20 -10.57
N LEU A 210 3.26 7.92 -10.32
CA LEU A 210 3.81 6.78 -11.07
C LEU A 210 2.75 5.81 -11.60
N TYR A 211 1.56 5.75 -10.97
CA TYR A 211 0.46 4.84 -11.29
C TYR A 211 -0.84 5.59 -11.62
N GLY A 212 -0.76 6.79 -12.24
CA GLY A 212 -1.95 7.61 -12.54
C GLY A 212 -3.03 6.85 -13.32
N ARG A 213 -2.61 5.91 -14.16
CA ARG A 213 -3.49 4.97 -14.88
C ARG A 213 -4.43 4.17 -13.96
N VAL A 214 -4.03 3.84 -12.73
CA VAL A 214 -4.87 3.13 -11.76
C VAL A 214 -5.94 4.07 -11.20
N ASN A 215 -5.61 5.36 -11.00
CA ASN A 215 -6.61 6.36 -10.62
C ASN A 215 -7.65 6.53 -11.73
N ASP A 216 -7.21 6.56 -12.99
CA ASP A 216 -8.09 6.69 -14.14
C ASP A 216 -8.98 5.45 -14.33
N ALA A 217 -8.40 4.24 -14.20
CA ALA A 217 -9.14 2.97 -14.21
C ALA A 217 -10.14 2.88 -13.04
N THR A 218 -9.77 3.36 -11.85
CA THR A 218 -10.67 3.44 -10.70
C THR A 218 -11.87 4.33 -11.01
N ALA A 219 -11.65 5.50 -11.61
CA ALA A 219 -12.74 6.41 -11.98
C ALA A 219 -13.70 5.77 -12.99
N ARG A 220 -13.17 5.20 -14.07
CA ARG A 220 -13.98 4.57 -15.12
C ARG A 220 -14.76 3.35 -14.62
N THR A 221 -14.12 2.48 -13.84
CA THR A 221 -14.80 1.29 -13.30
C THR A 221 -15.91 1.65 -12.32
N LEU A 222 -15.73 2.67 -11.48
CA LEU A 222 -16.79 3.16 -10.58
C LEU A 222 -17.95 3.81 -11.35
N ASP A 223 -17.65 4.59 -12.39
CA ASP A 223 -18.66 5.22 -13.25
C ASP A 223 -19.54 4.17 -13.97
N VAL A 224 -18.91 3.15 -14.56
CA VAL A 224 -19.62 2.01 -15.17
C VAL A 224 -20.52 1.27 -14.16
N ASN A 225 -20.10 1.21 -12.90
CA ASN A 225 -20.85 0.60 -11.81
C ASN A 225 -21.84 1.55 -11.11
N GLY A 226 -22.05 2.75 -11.66
CA GLY A 226 -23.14 3.65 -11.30
C GLY A 226 -22.87 4.60 -10.14
N TYR A 227 -21.60 4.81 -9.80
CA TYR A 227 -21.18 5.86 -8.89
C TYR A 227 -20.98 7.18 -9.62
N GLU A 228 -21.42 8.28 -9.02
CA GLU A 228 -21.11 9.62 -9.51
C GLU A 228 -19.69 10.02 -9.07
N VAL A 229 -18.72 9.93 -9.98
CA VAL A 229 -17.32 10.25 -9.66
C VAL A 229 -17.10 11.76 -9.68
N ARG A 230 -16.87 12.35 -8.50
CA ARG A 230 -16.60 13.78 -8.32
C ARG A 230 -15.11 14.06 -8.22
N THR A 231 -14.67 15.10 -8.93
CA THR A 231 -13.28 15.56 -8.85
C THR A 231 -13.03 16.24 -7.51
N VAL A 232 -12.09 15.72 -6.73
CA VAL A 232 -11.67 16.31 -5.44
C VAL A 232 -10.37 17.08 -5.63
N THR A 233 -10.46 18.41 -5.60
CA THR A 233 -9.29 19.30 -5.70
C THR A 233 -8.69 19.60 -4.32
N ARG A 234 -7.41 20.00 -4.29
CA ARG A 234 -6.68 20.38 -3.07
C ARG A 234 -6.49 19.26 -2.03
N GLN A 235 -6.63 18.00 -2.45
CA GLN A 235 -6.10 16.84 -1.72
C GLN A 235 -4.56 16.75 -1.87
N ASP A 236 -3.92 15.92 -1.06
CA ASP A 236 -2.47 15.71 -1.02
C ASP A 236 -2.14 14.23 -0.70
N CYS A 237 -0.88 13.92 -0.37
CA CYS A 237 -0.45 12.62 0.15
C CYS A 237 -1.33 12.18 1.33
N CYS A 238 -1.56 10.87 1.46
CA CYS A 238 -2.35 10.27 2.55
C CYS A 238 -1.64 10.27 3.92
N GLY A 239 -0.35 10.60 3.98
CA GLY A 239 0.42 10.63 5.23
C GLY A 239 0.91 9.27 5.73
N ALA A 240 0.55 8.15 5.08
CA ALA A 240 0.96 6.80 5.49
C ALA A 240 2.48 6.64 5.65
N LEU A 241 3.28 7.12 4.69
CA LEU A 241 4.75 7.04 4.78
C LEU A 241 5.30 7.80 5.98
N HIS A 242 4.68 8.93 6.33
CA HIS A 242 5.08 9.75 7.48
C HIS A 242 4.68 9.08 8.79
N ALA A 243 3.47 8.55 8.87
CA ALA A 243 2.97 7.84 10.05
C ALA A 243 3.87 6.63 10.35
N HIS A 244 4.07 5.77 9.35
CA HIS A 244 4.95 4.61 9.47
C HIS A 244 6.41 4.97 9.74
N GLY A 245 6.87 6.17 9.36
CA GLY A 245 8.21 6.68 9.64
C GLY A 245 8.35 7.41 10.98
N GLY A 246 7.31 7.42 11.83
CA GLY A 246 7.31 8.12 13.12
C GLY A 246 7.13 9.65 13.03
N ALA A 247 6.85 10.20 11.83
CA ALA A 247 6.64 11.62 11.61
C ALA A 247 5.15 12.00 11.72
N LEU A 248 4.52 11.74 12.88
CA LEU A 248 3.06 11.86 13.04
C LEU A 248 2.55 13.30 12.87
N THR A 249 3.33 14.31 13.26
CA THR A 249 2.98 15.72 13.00
C THR A 249 2.85 16.01 11.50
N ALA A 250 3.78 15.50 10.67
CA ALA A 250 3.66 15.63 9.23
C ALA A 250 2.47 14.84 8.68
N ALA A 251 2.20 13.65 9.21
CA ALA A 251 1.03 12.85 8.86
C ALA A 251 -0.28 13.59 9.17
N ARG A 252 -0.44 14.18 10.37
CA ARG A 252 -1.60 15.00 10.77
C ARG A 252 -1.79 16.21 9.86
N ASN A 253 -0.72 16.88 9.46
CA ASN A 253 -0.79 18.02 8.53
C ASN A 253 -1.32 17.60 7.15
N LEU A 254 -0.87 16.45 6.63
CA LEU A 254 -1.35 15.90 5.36
C LEU A 254 -2.80 15.41 5.47
N ALA A 255 -3.14 14.69 6.54
CA ALA A 255 -4.48 14.22 6.82
C ALA A 255 -5.48 15.38 6.93
N THR A 256 -5.11 16.46 7.61
CA THR A 256 -5.93 17.68 7.70
C THR A 256 -6.25 18.29 6.34
N ARG A 257 -5.29 18.29 5.40
CA ARG A 257 -5.53 18.78 4.03
C ARG A 257 -6.55 17.91 3.30
N ASN A 258 -6.42 16.59 3.45
CA ASN A 258 -7.32 15.63 2.82
C ASN A 258 -8.74 15.73 3.40
N ILE A 259 -8.89 15.72 4.73
CA ILE A 259 -10.20 15.89 5.39
C ILE A 259 -10.91 17.14 4.84
N LYS A 260 -10.23 18.30 4.86
CA LYS A 260 -10.78 19.56 4.31
C LYS A 260 -11.10 19.49 2.81
N ALA A 261 -10.33 18.74 2.02
CA ALA A 261 -10.56 18.61 0.59
C ALA A 261 -11.83 17.82 0.27
N PHE A 262 -12.01 16.68 0.95
CA PHE A 262 -13.16 15.81 0.74
C PHE A 262 -14.45 16.34 1.39
N GLU A 263 -14.37 17.01 2.54
CA GLU A 263 -15.51 17.73 3.12
C GLU A 263 -16.06 18.79 2.14
N ARG A 264 -15.17 19.56 1.49
CA ARG A 264 -15.58 20.54 0.46
C ARG A 264 -16.18 19.90 -0.78
N ALA A 265 -15.75 18.71 -1.15
CA ALA A 265 -16.29 17.99 -2.30
C ALA A 265 -17.68 17.39 -2.01
N GLY A 266 -18.03 17.18 -0.74
CA GLY A 266 -19.36 16.72 -0.33
C GLY A 266 -19.72 15.36 -0.92
N VAL A 267 -18.78 14.41 -0.91
CA VAL A 267 -18.99 13.04 -1.42
C VAL A 267 -19.52 12.11 -0.33
N ASP A 268 -20.25 11.08 -0.74
CA ASP A 268 -20.75 10.04 0.16
C ASP A 268 -19.59 9.14 0.60
N TRP A 269 -18.74 8.74 -0.34
CA TRP A 269 -17.58 7.88 -0.09
C TRP A 269 -16.25 8.48 -0.57
N VAL A 270 -15.21 8.24 0.20
CA VAL A 270 -13.81 8.54 -0.15
C VAL A 270 -13.15 7.25 -0.61
N VAL A 271 -12.83 7.16 -1.89
CA VAL A 271 -12.30 5.94 -2.50
C VAL A 271 -10.79 5.95 -2.55
N VAL A 272 -10.20 4.83 -2.14
CA VAL A 272 -8.75 4.62 -2.15
C VAL A 272 -8.43 3.34 -2.93
N SER A 273 -7.41 3.36 -3.78
CA SER A 273 -6.93 2.22 -4.58
C SER A 273 -5.50 1.80 -4.22
N ALA A 274 -5.10 2.12 -2.98
CA ALA A 274 -3.78 1.80 -2.45
C ALA A 274 -3.94 1.35 -1.00
N ALA A 275 -3.70 0.06 -0.75
CA ALA A 275 -3.87 -0.58 0.56
C ALA A 275 -3.27 0.22 1.72
N GLY A 276 -2.03 0.72 1.58
CA GLY A 276 -1.38 1.48 2.64
C GLY A 276 -2.04 2.84 2.93
N CYS A 277 -2.50 3.55 1.88
CA CYS A 277 -3.25 4.78 2.09
C CYS A 277 -4.64 4.50 2.70
N GLY A 278 -5.30 3.42 2.29
CA GLY A 278 -6.62 3.04 2.82
C GLY A 278 -6.55 2.74 4.32
N ALA A 279 -5.57 1.95 4.75
CA ALA A 279 -5.32 1.65 6.16
C ALA A 279 -5.13 2.94 6.99
N THR A 280 -4.18 3.80 6.61
CA THR A 280 -3.95 5.05 7.34
C THR A 280 -5.16 5.97 7.35
N MET A 281 -5.88 6.09 6.23
CA MET A 281 -7.04 7.00 6.13
C MET A 281 -8.25 6.52 6.93
N LYS A 282 -8.45 5.20 7.05
CA LYS A 282 -9.46 4.61 7.97
C LYS A 282 -9.10 4.80 9.44
N GLU A 283 -7.83 5.10 9.73
CA GLU A 283 -7.30 5.31 11.08
C GLU A 283 -7.00 6.78 11.40
N TYR A 284 -7.42 7.73 10.55
CA TYR A 284 -7.23 9.16 10.88
C TYR A 284 -7.88 9.52 12.23
N GLY A 285 -8.99 8.90 12.60
CA GLY A 285 -9.59 9.09 13.93
C GLY A 285 -8.61 8.80 15.08
N VAL A 286 -7.80 7.74 14.96
CA VAL A 286 -6.75 7.39 15.95
C VAL A 286 -5.57 8.35 15.85
N LEU A 287 -5.18 8.74 14.64
CA LEU A 287 -4.08 9.70 14.42
C LEU A 287 -4.32 11.06 15.10
N PHE A 288 -5.59 11.46 15.25
CA PHE A 288 -6.02 12.71 15.90
C PHE A 288 -6.60 12.51 17.30
N GLU A 289 -6.38 11.37 17.95
CA GLU A 289 -6.86 11.14 19.33
C GLU A 289 -6.36 12.23 20.29
N GLY A 290 -7.30 12.90 20.98
CA GLY A 290 -7.03 14.03 21.86
C GLY A 290 -6.82 15.38 21.15
N ASP A 291 -6.91 15.45 19.83
CA ASP A 291 -6.82 16.69 19.03
C ASP A 291 -8.22 17.25 18.70
N PRO A 292 -8.42 18.58 18.60
CA PRO A 292 -9.70 19.16 18.18
C PRO A 292 -10.23 18.68 16.82
N MET A 293 -9.39 18.10 15.96
CA MET A 293 -9.78 17.51 14.68
C MET A 293 -10.36 16.09 14.82
N GLU A 294 -10.26 15.44 15.98
CA GLU A 294 -10.59 14.02 16.18
C GLU A 294 -11.97 13.64 15.63
N GLU A 295 -13.01 14.39 16.02
CA GLU A 295 -14.39 14.12 15.60
C GLU A 295 -14.53 14.15 14.07
N ARG A 296 -13.95 15.18 13.44
CA ARG A 296 -13.95 15.32 11.97
C ARG A 296 -13.15 14.22 11.30
N ALA A 297 -12.02 13.82 11.89
CA ALA A 297 -11.20 12.74 11.40
C ALA A 297 -11.91 11.38 11.49
N ARG A 298 -12.65 11.11 12.58
CA ARG A 298 -13.49 9.91 12.72
C ARG A 298 -14.63 9.90 11.70
N ALA A 299 -15.33 11.03 11.55
CA ALA A 299 -16.39 11.16 10.54
C ALA A 299 -15.86 10.97 9.11
N PHE A 300 -14.67 11.49 8.81
CA PHE A 300 -13.98 11.26 7.55
C PHE A 300 -13.63 9.78 7.36
N SER A 301 -12.99 9.16 8.36
CA SER A 301 -12.55 7.76 8.32
C SER A 301 -13.70 6.80 8.04
N ALA A 302 -14.88 7.07 8.61
CA ALA A 302 -16.09 6.28 8.39
C ALA A 302 -16.56 6.24 6.92
N LYS A 303 -16.18 7.23 6.11
CA LYS A 303 -16.48 7.32 4.66
C LYS A 303 -15.40 6.72 3.78
N VAL A 304 -14.24 6.35 4.32
CA VAL A 304 -13.14 5.80 3.53
C VAL A 304 -13.46 4.36 3.15
N ARG A 305 -13.31 4.05 1.86
CA ARG A 305 -13.51 2.71 1.29
C ARG A 305 -12.39 2.40 0.30
N ASP A 306 -11.91 1.17 0.33
CA ASP A 306 -11.13 0.62 -0.78
C ASP A 306 -12.04 0.50 -2.01
N VAL A 307 -11.48 0.73 -3.19
CA VAL A 307 -12.22 0.58 -4.46
C VAL A 307 -12.84 -0.82 -4.60
N SER A 308 -12.16 -1.85 -4.13
CA SER A 308 -12.63 -3.23 -4.24
C SER A 308 -13.83 -3.49 -3.34
N GLU A 309 -13.90 -2.86 -2.16
CA GLU A 309 -15.08 -2.96 -1.26
C GLU A 309 -16.33 -2.45 -1.97
N LEU A 310 -16.27 -1.26 -2.55
CA LEU A 310 -17.41 -0.64 -3.24
C LEU A 310 -17.86 -1.42 -4.47
N LEU A 311 -16.91 -1.86 -5.29
CA LEU A 311 -17.21 -2.68 -6.46
C LEU A 311 -17.82 -4.02 -6.04
N ALA A 312 -17.28 -4.68 -5.01
CA ALA A 312 -17.80 -5.95 -4.52
C ALA A 312 -19.18 -5.81 -3.87
N GLU A 313 -19.45 -4.74 -3.13
CA GLU A 313 -20.74 -4.46 -2.48
C GLU A 313 -21.85 -4.27 -3.51
N THR A 314 -21.56 -3.54 -4.60
CA THR A 314 -22.53 -3.32 -5.67
C THR A 314 -22.69 -4.53 -6.59
N GLY A 315 -21.72 -5.44 -6.60
CA GLY A 315 -21.61 -6.47 -7.62
C GLY A 315 -21.09 -5.85 -8.92
N PRO A 316 -19.79 -6.04 -9.25
CA PRO A 316 -19.23 -5.41 -10.42
C PRO A 316 -19.92 -5.97 -11.68
N ARG A 317 -20.27 -5.08 -12.61
CA ARG A 317 -20.84 -5.50 -13.90
C ARG A 317 -19.89 -6.45 -14.60
N SER A 318 -20.43 -7.38 -15.38
CA SER A 318 -19.64 -8.22 -16.26
C SER A 318 -19.05 -7.39 -17.40
N GLY A 319 -17.76 -7.60 -17.68
CA GLY A 319 -17.08 -7.08 -18.87
C GLY A 319 -16.86 -8.15 -19.94
N ALA A 320 -15.97 -7.87 -20.89
CA ALA A 320 -15.59 -8.80 -21.96
C ALA A 320 -14.38 -9.66 -21.54
N SER A 321 -14.10 -10.73 -22.28
CA SER A 321 -12.99 -11.64 -21.96
C SER A 321 -11.64 -10.92 -21.98
N VAL A 322 -10.86 -11.14 -20.92
CA VAL A 322 -9.45 -10.77 -20.84
C VAL A 322 -8.67 -12.03 -20.52
N ASP A 323 -8.26 -12.73 -21.58
CA ASP A 323 -7.45 -13.93 -21.43
C ASP A 323 -6.11 -13.54 -20.80
N CYS A 324 -5.91 -13.89 -19.54
CA CYS A 324 -4.68 -13.65 -18.80
C CYS A 324 -4.61 -14.57 -17.58
N THR A 325 -3.40 -14.92 -17.16
CA THR A 325 -3.17 -15.61 -15.89
C THR A 325 -2.60 -14.63 -14.87
N LEU A 326 -3.22 -14.51 -13.70
CA LEU A 326 -2.86 -13.57 -12.65
C LEU A 326 -2.36 -14.31 -11.41
N ALA A 327 -1.13 -14.01 -10.98
CA ALA A 327 -0.63 -14.37 -9.66
C ALA A 327 -1.08 -13.29 -8.67
N TYR A 328 -2.06 -13.61 -7.83
CA TYR A 328 -2.64 -12.65 -6.89
C TYR A 328 -1.92 -12.67 -5.54
N ASP A 329 -1.39 -11.51 -5.14
CA ASP A 329 -0.78 -11.24 -3.82
C ASP A 329 -1.73 -10.41 -2.96
N HIS A 330 -1.89 -10.76 -1.68
CA HIS A 330 -2.68 -9.98 -0.72
C HIS A 330 -1.80 -8.91 -0.06
N PRO A 331 -2.01 -7.61 -0.32
CA PRO A 331 -1.28 -6.59 0.40
C PRO A 331 -1.64 -6.63 1.87
N CYS A 332 -0.61 -6.70 2.72
CA CYS A 332 -0.77 -6.80 4.17
C CYS A 332 -1.65 -5.68 4.78
N HIS A 333 -1.58 -4.44 4.29
CA HIS A 333 -2.46 -3.35 4.75
C HIS A 333 -3.89 -3.43 4.21
N LEU A 334 -4.17 -4.22 3.18
CA LEU A 334 -5.54 -4.45 2.75
C LEU A 334 -6.16 -5.57 3.61
N MET A 335 -5.42 -6.67 3.75
CA MET A 335 -5.87 -7.85 4.49
C MET A 335 -5.89 -7.64 6.01
N HIS A 336 -4.74 -7.33 6.60
CA HIS A 336 -4.60 -7.32 8.07
C HIS A 336 -5.11 -6.03 8.70
N ALA A 337 -4.83 -4.88 8.08
CA ALA A 337 -5.21 -3.58 8.63
C ALA A 337 -6.65 -3.17 8.31
N GLN A 338 -7.12 -3.44 7.10
CA GLN A 338 -8.48 -3.06 6.68
C GLN A 338 -9.49 -4.21 6.73
N GLY A 339 -9.03 -5.46 6.90
CA GLY A 339 -9.91 -6.64 6.93
C GLY A 339 -10.46 -7.05 5.56
N ILE A 340 -9.85 -6.58 4.47
CA ILE A 340 -10.33 -6.75 3.09
C ILE A 340 -9.48 -7.82 2.40
N SER A 341 -10.12 -8.90 1.96
CA SER A 341 -9.44 -10.05 1.36
C SER A 341 -10.24 -10.67 0.23
N SER A 342 -11.55 -10.83 0.40
CA SER A 342 -12.41 -11.45 -0.62
C SER A 342 -12.79 -10.48 -1.74
N GLU A 343 -12.81 -9.19 -1.45
CA GLU A 343 -13.38 -8.14 -2.29
C GLU A 343 -12.57 -7.94 -3.58
N PRO A 344 -11.22 -7.88 -3.57
CA PRO A 344 -10.46 -7.79 -4.81
C PRO A 344 -10.59 -9.04 -5.68
N LEU A 345 -10.78 -10.22 -5.08
CA LEU A 345 -11.01 -11.46 -5.82
C LEU A 345 -12.38 -11.46 -6.50
N LYS A 346 -13.43 -10.94 -5.83
CA LYS A 346 -14.75 -10.72 -6.45
C LYS A 346 -14.69 -9.76 -7.64
N VAL A 347 -13.86 -8.71 -7.54
CA VAL A 347 -13.60 -7.79 -8.66
C VAL A 347 -12.99 -8.53 -9.85
N LEU A 348 -11.97 -9.36 -9.61
CA LEU A 348 -11.33 -10.13 -10.67
C LEU A 348 -12.24 -11.23 -11.26
N GLN A 349 -13.12 -11.83 -10.46
CA GLN A 349 -14.10 -12.82 -10.91
C GLN A 349 -15.10 -12.26 -11.93
N ALA A 350 -15.34 -10.95 -11.95
CA ALA A 350 -16.22 -10.32 -12.94
C ALA A 350 -15.55 -10.11 -14.31
N VAL A 351 -14.28 -10.52 -14.47
CA VAL A 351 -13.55 -10.48 -15.73
C VAL A 351 -13.54 -11.89 -16.33
N PRO A 352 -14.33 -12.16 -17.39
CA PRO A 352 -14.27 -13.44 -18.08
C PRO A 352 -12.86 -13.69 -18.64
N GLY A 353 -12.44 -14.96 -18.70
CA GLY A 353 -11.12 -15.34 -19.25
C GLY A 353 -9.91 -15.11 -18.35
N ALA A 354 -10.06 -14.38 -17.24
CA ALA A 354 -8.98 -14.21 -16.26
C ALA A 354 -8.84 -15.46 -15.38
N ASP A 355 -7.67 -16.11 -15.43
CA ASP A 355 -7.29 -17.20 -14.53
C ASP A 355 -6.56 -16.63 -13.30
N VAL A 356 -7.26 -16.54 -12.17
CA VAL A 356 -6.73 -15.95 -10.93
C VAL A 356 -6.17 -17.03 -10.02
N ARG A 357 -4.86 -16.99 -9.80
CA ARG A 357 -4.11 -17.91 -8.94
C ARG A 357 -3.62 -17.16 -7.70
N VAL A 358 -4.25 -17.38 -6.56
CA VAL A 358 -3.74 -16.86 -5.28
C VAL A 358 -2.44 -17.58 -4.94
N ILE A 359 -1.37 -16.82 -4.75
CA ILE A 359 -0.04 -17.40 -4.50
C ILE A 359 0.04 -18.05 -3.12
N ALA A 360 0.98 -18.99 -2.95
CA ALA A 360 1.27 -19.54 -1.64
C ALA A 360 1.71 -18.43 -0.67
N LYS A 361 1.20 -18.44 0.57
CA LYS A 361 1.50 -17.43 1.59
C LYS A 361 1.26 -16.00 1.11
N ALA A 362 0.17 -15.80 0.37
CA ALA A 362 -0.22 -14.49 -0.17
C ALA A 362 -0.38 -13.42 0.92
N ASP A 363 -0.62 -13.81 2.17
CA ASP A 363 -0.76 -12.97 3.36
C ASP A 363 0.57 -12.49 3.99
N GLU A 364 1.72 -13.06 3.57
CA GLU A 364 3.04 -12.61 4.02
C GLU A 364 3.46 -11.29 3.34
N CYS A 365 4.31 -10.49 4.01
CA CYS A 365 4.72 -9.19 3.50
C CYS A 365 5.66 -9.30 2.27
N CYS A 366 5.50 -8.40 1.30
CA CYS A 366 6.40 -8.28 0.14
C CYS A 366 7.80 -7.74 0.48
N GLY A 367 8.01 -7.24 1.71
CA GLY A 367 9.29 -6.67 2.17
C GLY A 367 9.52 -5.19 1.83
N GLY A 368 8.56 -4.51 1.18
CA GLY A 368 8.72 -3.13 0.72
C GLY A 368 8.24 -2.04 1.69
N ALA A 369 7.18 -2.32 2.47
CA ALA A 369 6.53 -1.46 3.47
C ALA A 369 6.86 0.06 3.41
N GLY A 370 6.24 0.77 2.47
CA GLY A 370 6.46 2.20 2.30
C GLY A 370 7.88 2.53 1.84
N ILE A 371 8.69 3.14 2.73
CA ILE A 371 10.11 3.44 2.46
C ILE A 371 11.06 2.32 2.89
N TYR A 372 10.56 1.27 3.53
CA TYR A 372 11.38 0.21 4.13
C TYR A 372 12.29 -0.48 3.12
N GLY A 373 11.79 -0.77 1.91
CA GLY A 373 12.62 -1.36 0.84
C GLY A 373 13.85 -0.51 0.47
N MET A 374 13.81 0.81 0.74
CA MET A 374 14.94 1.72 0.50
C MET A 374 15.84 1.90 1.73
N THR A 375 15.27 1.90 2.94
CA THR A 375 16.04 2.08 4.18
C THR A 375 16.67 0.77 4.69
N HIS A 376 16.02 -0.36 4.41
CA HIS A 376 16.42 -1.72 4.79
C HIS A 376 16.46 -2.69 3.59
N PRO A 377 17.20 -2.37 2.52
CA PRO A 377 17.15 -3.14 1.26
C PRO A 377 17.51 -4.61 1.43
N ASP A 378 18.49 -4.93 2.29
CA ASP A 378 18.94 -6.31 2.49
C ASP A 378 17.89 -7.18 3.18
N LEU A 379 17.32 -6.67 4.29
CA LEU A 379 16.29 -7.39 5.04
C LEU A 379 14.96 -7.43 4.27
N GLY A 380 14.58 -6.32 3.63
CA GLY A 380 13.40 -6.24 2.77
C GLY A 380 13.47 -7.24 1.61
N SER A 381 14.63 -7.37 0.95
CA SER A 381 14.83 -8.34 -0.14
C SER A 381 14.79 -9.78 0.36
N ARG A 382 15.40 -10.09 1.52
CA ARG A 382 15.33 -11.42 2.13
C ARG A 382 13.91 -11.81 2.55
N ILE A 383 13.10 -10.85 2.97
CA ILE A 383 11.69 -11.09 3.30
C ILE A 383 10.88 -11.30 2.02
N GLY A 384 11.03 -10.42 1.03
CA GLY A 384 10.31 -10.47 -0.24
C GLY A 384 10.72 -11.61 -1.18
N GLY A 385 11.86 -12.26 -0.96
CA GLY A 385 12.34 -13.37 -1.81
C GLY A 385 11.35 -14.52 -1.92
N ASP A 386 10.77 -14.98 -0.80
CA ASP A 386 9.77 -16.06 -0.78
C ASP A 386 8.52 -15.66 -1.59
N LYS A 387 8.15 -14.36 -1.53
CA LYS A 387 7.02 -13.83 -2.28
C LYS A 387 7.28 -13.87 -3.79
N ILE A 388 8.46 -13.43 -4.22
CA ILE A 388 8.87 -13.46 -5.63
C ILE A 388 8.89 -14.90 -6.15
N ALA A 389 9.41 -15.85 -5.37
CA ALA A 389 9.40 -17.26 -5.72
C ALA A 389 7.97 -17.81 -5.87
N ALA A 390 7.09 -17.55 -4.89
CA ALA A 390 5.69 -18.00 -4.94
C ALA A 390 4.93 -17.46 -6.17
N VAL A 391 5.22 -16.21 -6.58
CA VAL A 391 4.64 -15.62 -7.79
C VAL A 391 5.15 -16.31 -9.06
N ARG A 392 6.41 -16.74 -9.11
CA ARG A 392 6.93 -17.52 -10.25
C ARG A 392 6.29 -18.90 -10.31
N ASP A 393 6.21 -19.57 -9.17
CA ASP A 393 5.64 -20.92 -9.07
C ASP A 393 4.17 -20.95 -9.49
N ALA A 394 3.45 -19.84 -9.34
CA ALA A 394 2.09 -19.70 -9.84
C ALA A 394 1.99 -19.75 -11.37
N GLY A 395 3.09 -19.60 -12.12
CA GLY A 395 3.13 -19.71 -13.57
C GLY A 395 2.22 -18.69 -14.28
N ALA A 396 2.15 -17.47 -13.76
CA ALA A 396 1.24 -16.42 -14.21
C ALA A 396 1.91 -15.38 -15.12
N ASP A 397 1.12 -14.79 -16.01
CA ASP A 397 1.56 -13.74 -16.95
C ASP A 397 1.85 -12.43 -16.24
N LEU A 398 1.07 -12.14 -15.18
CA LEU A 398 1.03 -10.88 -14.46
C LEU A 398 0.94 -11.13 -12.96
N VAL A 399 1.49 -10.20 -12.18
CA VAL A 399 1.28 -10.12 -10.74
C VAL A 399 0.18 -9.14 -10.44
N CYS A 400 -0.86 -9.57 -9.73
CA CYS A 400 -1.97 -8.71 -9.36
C CYS A 400 -1.87 -8.36 -7.87
N THR A 401 -1.71 -7.08 -7.54
CA THR A 401 -1.63 -6.62 -6.14
C THR A 401 -2.17 -5.19 -5.98
N PRO A 402 -3.20 -4.96 -5.13
CA PRO A 402 -3.81 -3.64 -4.90
C PRO A 402 -3.00 -2.70 -3.97
N ASN A 403 -1.71 -2.52 -4.25
CA ASN A 403 -0.87 -1.57 -3.51
C ASN A 403 0.37 -1.15 -4.30
N PRO A 404 0.61 0.15 -4.56
CA PRO A 404 1.76 0.60 -5.35
C PRO A 404 3.10 0.17 -4.75
N GLY A 405 3.24 0.18 -3.42
CA GLY A 405 4.47 -0.27 -2.76
C GLY A 405 4.76 -1.76 -3.02
N CYS A 406 3.74 -2.62 -3.04
CA CYS A 406 3.89 -4.04 -3.37
C CYS A 406 4.20 -4.23 -4.86
N MET A 407 3.51 -3.51 -5.75
CA MET A 407 3.77 -3.56 -7.20
C MET A 407 5.22 -3.19 -7.51
N MET A 408 5.73 -2.13 -6.89
CA MET A 408 7.12 -1.70 -7.04
C MET A 408 8.08 -2.76 -6.49
N GLN A 409 7.86 -3.23 -5.25
CA GLN A 409 8.77 -4.15 -4.56
C GLN A 409 8.89 -5.50 -5.27
N ILE A 410 7.75 -6.11 -5.59
CA ILE A 410 7.70 -7.41 -6.27
C ILE A 410 8.22 -7.26 -7.70
N GLY A 411 7.77 -6.22 -8.42
CA GLY A 411 8.24 -5.94 -9.78
C GLY A 411 9.73 -5.62 -9.87
N ALA A 412 10.32 -5.00 -8.85
CA ALA A 412 11.76 -4.78 -8.77
C ALA A 412 12.53 -6.11 -8.69
N GLY A 413 12.00 -7.09 -7.95
CA GLY A 413 12.53 -8.45 -7.91
C GLY A 413 12.67 -9.05 -9.31
N PHE A 414 11.60 -9.01 -10.10
CA PHE A 414 11.60 -9.48 -11.49
C PHE A 414 12.57 -8.71 -12.37
N CYS A 415 12.54 -7.37 -12.30
CA CYS A 415 13.45 -6.53 -13.08
C CYS A 415 14.92 -6.83 -12.79
N MET A 416 15.26 -7.12 -11.53
CA MET A 416 16.63 -7.42 -11.13
C MET A 416 17.11 -8.80 -11.58
N GLU A 417 16.19 -9.75 -11.72
CA GLU A 417 16.47 -11.12 -12.18
C GLU A 417 16.33 -11.30 -13.70
N GLY A 418 15.86 -10.27 -14.41
CA GLY A 418 15.72 -10.26 -15.87
C GLY A 418 14.39 -10.85 -16.35
N ASP A 419 13.43 -11.00 -15.47
CA ASP A 419 12.10 -11.51 -15.79
C ASP A 419 11.21 -10.45 -16.41
N ALA A 420 10.29 -10.91 -17.26
CA ALA A 420 9.34 -10.05 -17.97
C ALA A 420 7.96 -9.97 -17.30
N GLN A 421 7.79 -10.48 -16.07
CA GLN A 421 6.52 -10.38 -15.34
C GLN A 421 6.24 -8.93 -14.95
N GLU A 422 5.02 -8.48 -15.21
CA GLU A 422 4.56 -7.12 -14.94
C GLU A 422 3.57 -7.10 -13.77
N ALA A 423 3.56 -6.03 -12.98
CA ALA A 423 2.63 -5.85 -11.88
C ALA A 423 1.43 -4.98 -12.31
N VAL A 424 0.22 -5.44 -12.01
CA VAL A 424 -1.05 -4.77 -12.30
C VAL A 424 -1.93 -4.66 -11.05
N HIS A 425 -2.81 -3.68 -11.02
CA HIS A 425 -3.85 -3.53 -10.01
C HIS A 425 -5.13 -4.29 -10.44
N PRO A 426 -5.91 -4.90 -9.52
CA PRO A 426 -7.18 -5.56 -9.87
C PRO A 426 -8.12 -4.71 -10.74
N VAL A 427 -8.27 -3.43 -10.38
CA VAL A 427 -9.11 -2.50 -11.16
C VAL A 427 -8.61 -2.21 -12.58
N GLU A 428 -7.32 -2.36 -12.87
CA GLU A 428 -6.82 -2.23 -14.25
C GLU A 428 -7.30 -3.39 -15.11
N VAL A 429 -7.38 -4.60 -14.53
CA VAL A 429 -7.88 -5.79 -15.23
C VAL A 429 -9.38 -5.65 -15.51
N LEU A 430 -10.14 -5.16 -14.52
CA LEU A 430 -11.57 -4.87 -14.72
C LEU A 430 -11.79 -3.74 -15.74
N ASP A 431 -10.99 -2.68 -15.68
CA ASP A 431 -11.04 -1.56 -16.62
C ASP A 431 -10.76 -1.99 -18.07
N GLU A 432 -9.75 -2.85 -18.29
CA GLU A 432 -9.49 -3.47 -19.60
C GLU A 432 -10.70 -4.28 -20.08
N SER A 433 -11.30 -5.09 -19.20
CA SER A 433 -12.49 -5.87 -19.50
C SER A 433 -13.69 -5.00 -19.90
N TYR A 434 -13.86 -3.84 -19.26
CA TYR A 434 -14.90 -2.87 -19.59
C TYR A 434 -14.65 -2.12 -20.88
N GLN A 435 -13.40 -1.74 -21.15
CA GLN A 435 -13.03 -1.12 -22.41
C GLN A 435 -13.32 -2.08 -23.59
N ARG A 436 -12.94 -3.36 -23.48
CA ARG A 436 -13.23 -4.39 -24.49
C ARG A 436 -14.73 -4.65 -24.67
N ALA A 437 -15.51 -4.54 -23.59
CA ALA A 437 -16.97 -4.64 -23.66
C ALA A 437 -17.64 -3.39 -24.25
N GLY A 438 -16.89 -2.34 -24.57
CA GLY A 438 -17.41 -1.12 -25.19
C GLY A 438 -18.20 -0.22 -24.23
N TYR A 439 -17.98 -0.32 -22.91
CA TYR A 439 -18.58 0.62 -21.96
C TYR A 439 -18.08 2.06 -22.17
N TYR A 440 -16.85 2.22 -22.64
CA TYR A 440 -16.24 3.48 -23.07
C TYR A 440 -15.13 3.20 -24.10
N ARG A 441 -14.62 4.26 -24.71
CA ARG A 441 -13.53 4.19 -25.70
C ARG A 441 -12.17 4.49 -25.08
#